data_AF-A0A151K2V8-F1
#
_entry.id   AF-A0A151K2V8-F1
#
_cell.length_a   1.000
_cell.length_b   1.000
_cell.length_c   1.000
_cell.angle_alpha   90.00
_cell.angle_beta   90.00
_cell.angle_gamma   90.00
#
_symmetry.space_group_name_H-M   'P 1'
#
loop_
_entity.id
_entity.type
_entity.pdbx_description
1 polymer ?
#
loop_
_entity_poly.entity_id
_entity_poly.type
_entity_poly.pdbx_seq_one_letter_code
_entity_poly.pdbx_strand_id
1 'polypeptide(L)'
;VYLGHDVWITNCQYDSIVNVSKTCSIFVKNLAIAVFGTPILKASSVTGTVSNRTKDKKNEKARPKLDPAKMLAVKGTNVFI
;
A
#
# COMPACT_ATOMS: atom_id res chain seq x y z
N VAL A 1 4.02 14.03 -8.59
CA VAL A 1 5.11 13.51 -7.73
C VAL A 1 5.52 12.11 -8.16
N TYR A 2 6.82 11.92 -8.43
CA TYR A 2 7.41 10.61 -8.71
C TYR A 2 7.77 9.90 -7.40
N LEU A 3 7.33 8.66 -7.22
CA LEU A 3 7.57 7.85 -6.01
C LEU A 3 8.61 6.75 -6.21
N GLY A 4 9.13 6.58 -7.44
CA GLY A 4 9.99 5.46 -7.81
C GLY A 4 9.24 4.35 -8.56
N HIS A 5 9.98 3.47 -9.24
CA HIS A 5 9.46 2.31 -9.97
C HIS A 5 8.31 2.62 -10.96
N ASP A 6 8.42 3.74 -11.67
CA ASP A 6 7.39 4.26 -12.59
C ASP A 6 6.02 4.53 -11.93
N VAL A 7 6.02 4.77 -10.62
CA VAL A 7 4.82 5.13 -9.87
C VAL A 7 4.73 6.64 -9.71
N TRP A 8 3.61 7.17 -10.17
CA TRP A 8 3.30 8.58 -10.13
C TRP A 8 1.99 8.81 -9.38
N ILE A 9 1.97 9.86 -8.57
CA ILE A 9 0.74 10.42 -8.01
C ILE A 9 0.68 11.91 -8.34
N THR A 10 -0.51 12.49 -8.33
CA THR A 10 -0.66 13.93 -8.57
C THR A 10 -0.12 14.74 -7.39
N ASN A 11 0.30 15.99 -7.64
CA ASN A 11 0.79 16.88 -6.57
C ASN A 11 -0.30 17.16 -5.53
N CYS A 12 -1.54 17.42 -5.97
CA CYS A 12 -2.68 17.64 -5.09
C CYS A 12 -2.92 16.46 -4.12
N GLN A 13 -2.79 15.21 -4.61
CA GLN A 13 -2.90 14.03 -3.76
C GLN A 13 -1.77 13.97 -2.73
N TYR A 14 -0.53 14.21 -3.16
CA TYR A 14 0.62 14.18 -2.26
C TYR A 14 0.51 15.24 -1.16
N ASP A 15 0.19 16.49 -1.52
CA ASP A 15 0.04 17.59 -0.57
C ASP A 15 -1.08 17.29 0.43
N SER A 16 -2.20 16.74 -0.05
CA SER A 16 -3.29 16.30 0.82
C SER A 16 -2.83 15.22 1.79
N ILE A 17 -2.09 14.20 1.32
CA ILE A 17 -1.58 13.10 2.15
C ILE A 17 -0.63 13.63 3.23
N VAL A 18 0.34 14.48 2.86
CA VAL A 18 1.30 15.06 3.80
C VAL A 18 0.57 15.85 4.88
N ASN A 19 -0.39 16.69 4.50
CA ASN A 19 -1.11 17.55 5.45
C ASN A 19 -2.02 16.80 6.42
N VAL A 20 -2.66 15.70 6.00
CA VAL A 20 -3.57 14.94 6.88
C VAL A 20 -2.84 13.90 7.74
N SER A 21 -1.61 13.53 7.38
CA SER A 21 -0.92 12.40 7.98
C SER A 21 -0.09 12.80 9.18
N LYS A 22 -0.64 12.56 10.39
CA LYS A 22 0.00 12.92 11.66
C LYS A 22 1.08 11.95 12.14
N THR A 23 1.18 10.78 11.52
CA THR A 23 2.17 9.74 11.84
C THR A 23 2.61 9.02 10.58
N CYS A 24 3.80 8.41 10.59
CA CYS A 24 4.31 7.65 9.45
C CYS A 24 3.36 6.52 9.03
N SER A 25 2.73 5.83 10.00
CA SER A 25 1.74 4.78 9.71
C SER A 25 0.51 5.33 8.97
N ILE A 26 0.02 6.52 9.33
CA ILE A 26 -1.10 7.17 8.64
C ILE A 26 -0.66 7.64 7.24
N PHE A 27 0.55 8.19 7.13
CA PHE A 27 1.13 8.61 5.85
C PHE A 27 1.21 7.44 4.86
N VAL A 28 1.82 6.33 5.26
CA VAL A 28 1.96 5.13 4.42
C VAL A 28 0.58 4.57 4.06
N LYS A 29 -0.40 4.60 4.97
CA LYS A 29 -1.76 4.14 4.69
C LYS A 29 -2.44 5.01 3.62
N ASN A 30 -2.38 6.32 3.76
CA ASN A 30 -2.99 7.25 2.81
C ASN A 30 -2.28 7.22 1.46
N LEU A 31 -0.96 7.09 1.46
CA LEU A 31 -0.16 6.91 0.25
C LEU A 31 -0.50 5.61 -0.48
N ALA A 32 -0.63 4.49 0.25
CA ALA A 32 -1.06 3.22 -0.33
C ALA A 32 -2.45 3.33 -0.97
N ILE A 33 -3.37 4.08 -0.36
CA ILE A 33 -4.70 4.34 -0.94
C ILE A 33 -4.58 5.11 -2.26
N ALA A 34 -3.71 6.12 -2.34
CA ALA A 34 -3.51 6.86 -3.59
C ALA A 34 -2.84 6.04 -4.70
N VAL A 35 -1.92 5.13 -4.35
CA VAL A 35 -1.16 4.33 -5.33
C VAL A 35 -1.94 3.10 -5.84
N PHE A 36 -2.67 2.42 -4.95
CA PHE A 36 -3.38 1.18 -5.27
C PHE A 36 -4.90 1.34 -5.35
N GLY A 37 -5.46 2.31 -4.65
CA GLY A 37 -6.90 2.43 -4.49
C GLY A 37 -7.48 1.47 -3.45
N THR A 38 -8.54 1.92 -2.78
CA THR A 38 -9.27 1.15 -1.76
C THR A 38 -9.78 -0.22 -2.24
N PRO A 39 -10.31 -0.39 -3.47
CA PRO A 39 -10.80 -1.69 -3.93
C PRO A 39 -9.70 -2.76 -3.99
N ILE A 40 -8.53 -2.41 -4.53
CA ILE A 40 -7.40 -3.33 -4.68
C ILE A 40 -6.83 -3.71 -3.32
N LEU A 41 -6.67 -2.74 -2.41
CA LEU A 41 -6.16 -2.99 -1.06
C LEU A 41 -7.06 -3.90 -0.22
N LYS A 42 -8.38 -3.84 -0.41
CA LYS A 42 -9.33 -4.74 0.27
C LYS A 42 -9.22 -6.18 -0.24
N ALA A 43 -9.03 -6.36 -1.55
CA ALA A 43 -9.01 -7.65 -2.21
C ALA A 43 -7.62 -8.32 -2.19
N SER A 44 -6.54 -7.57 -1.96
CA SER A 44 -5.15 -8.05 -2.11
C SER A 44 -4.43 -8.22 -0.77
N SER A 45 -3.25 -8.83 -0.80
CA SER A 45 -2.33 -8.99 0.33
C SER A 45 -0.91 -8.58 -0.07
N VAL A 46 -0.08 -8.21 0.90
CA VAL A 46 1.33 -7.83 0.67
C VAL A 46 2.16 -9.02 0.19
N THR A 47 1.98 -10.19 0.81
CA THR A 47 2.75 -11.41 0.50
C THR A 47 2.01 -12.35 -0.43
N GLY A 48 0.68 -12.23 -0.50
CA GLY A 48 -0.18 -13.19 -1.20
C GLY A 48 -0.27 -14.56 -0.50
N THR A 49 0.19 -14.66 0.76
CA THR A 49 0.15 -15.91 1.54
C THR A 49 -1.09 -15.97 2.42
N VAL A 50 -1.58 -17.18 2.70
CA VAL A 50 -2.60 -17.41 3.72
C VAL A 50 -2.00 -17.12 5.10
N SER A 51 -2.81 -16.61 6.03
CA SER A 51 -2.34 -16.31 7.38
C SER A 51 -2.09 -17.62 8.15
N ASN A 52 -0.91 -17.74 8.78
CA ASN A 52 -0.56 -18.91 9.59
C ASN A 52 -1.54 -19.20 10.73
N ARG A 53 -2.28 -18.18 11.20
CA ARG A 53 -3.28 -18.29 12.27
C ARG A 53 -4.60 -18.91 11.79
N THR A 54 -4.85 -18.88 10.50
CA THR A 54 -6.15 -19.21 9.90
C THR A 54 -6.04 -20.23 8.77
N LYS A 55 -4.82 -20.69 8.45
CA LYS A 55 -4.51 -21.74 7.46
C LYS A 55 -5.32 -23.04 7.63
N ASP A 56 -5.69 -23.39 8.87
CA ASP A 56 -6.44 -24.62 9.17
C ASP A 56 -7.96 -24.42 9.08
N LYS A 57 -8.43 -23.19 8.87
CA LYS A 57 -9.86 -22.90 8.65
C LYS A 57 -10.22 -23.20 7.19
N LYS A 58 -11.15 -24.13 6.98
CA LYS A 58 -11.71 -24.45 5.66
C LYS A 58 -12.22 -23.15 4.99
N ASN A 59 -11.76 -22.90 3.76
CA ASN A 59 -12.14 -21.81 2.84
C ASN A 59 -11.36 -20.49 2.87
N GLU A 60 -10.25 -20.37 3.61
CA GLU A 60 -9.44 -19.15 3.49
C GLU A 60 -8.56 -19.20 2.21
N LYS A 61 -9.00 -18.50 1.17
CA LYS A 61 -8.23 -18.37 -0.08
C LYS A 61 -7.15 -17.30 0.06
N ALA A 62 -5.96 -17.58 -0.45
CA ALA A 62 -4.89 -16.61 -0.59
C ALA A 62 -5.38 -15.42 -1.43
N ARG A 63 -5.24 -14.21 -0.87
CA ARG A 63 -5.50 -12.98 -1.64
C ARG A 63 -4.36 -12.75 -2.63
N PRO A 64 -4.63 -12.21 -3.83
CA PRO A 64 -3.58 -11.87 -4.78
C PRO A 64 -2.55 -10.94 -4.15
N LYS A 65 -1.29 -11.11 -4.55
CA LYS A 65 -0.19 -10.27 -4.10
C LYS A 65 -0.32 -8.87 -4.72
N LEU A 66 -0.05 -7.83 -3.94
CA LEU A 66 0.08 -6.47 -4.44
C LEU A 66 1.24 -6.36 -5.42
N ASP A 67 1.10 -5.44 -6.39
CA ASP A 67 2.13 -5.15 -7.38
C ASP A 67 3.48 -4.84 -6.67
N PRO A 68 4.53 -5.63 -6.93
CA PRO A 68 5.81 -5.47 -6.24
C PRO A 68 6.48 -4.11 -6.50
N ALA A 69 6.37 -3.57 -7.72
CA ALA A 69 6.97 -2.29 -8.08
C ALA A 69 6.30 -1.14 -7.32
N LYS A 70 4.97 -1.14 -7.24
CA LYS A 70 4.21 -0.19 -6.43
C LYS A 70 4.47 -0.31 -4.93
N MET A 71 4.67 -1.53 -4.45
CA MET A 71 5.04 -1.77 -3.05
C MET A 71 6.42 -1.20 -2.72
N LEU A 72 7.39 -1.35 -3.61
CA LEU A 72 8.72 -0.78 -3.45
C LEU A 72 8.68 0.75 -3.47
N ALA A 73 7.87 1.36 -4.34
CA ALA A 73 7.68 2.81 -4.37
C ALA A 73 7.16 3.35 -3.02
N VAL A 74 6.11 2.75 -2.46
CA VAL A 74 5.56 3.15 -1.14
C VAL A 74 6.55 2.90 0.01
N LYS A 75 7.36 1.83 -0.07
CA LYS A 75 8.39 1.54 0.94
C LYS A 75 9.54 2.55 0.88
N GLY A 76 9.95 2.95 -0.33
CA GLY A 76 11.05 3.91 -0.55
C GLY A 76 10.76 5.31 -0.02
N THR A 77 9.50 5.75 -0.07
CA THR A 77 9.08 7.06 0.47
C THR A 77 9.22 7.21 1.98
N ASN A 78 9.24 6.11 2.74
CA ASN A 78 9.31 6.14 4.20
C ASN A 78 10.74 6.35 4.74
N VAL A 79 11.74 6.49 3.86
CA VAL A 79 13.16 6.70 4.22
C VAL A 79 13.49 8.18 4.48
N PHE A 80 12.58 9.10 4.13
CA PHE A 80 12.84 10.55 4.15
C PHE A 80 11.94 11.36 5.10
N ILE A 81 11.24 10.72 6.04
CA ILE A 81 10.39 11.38 7.06
C ILE A 81 10.93 11.07 8.45
#